data_AF-A0A966JBR9-F1
#
_entry.id   AF-A0A966JBR9-F1
#
_cell.length_a   1.000
_cell.length_b   1.000
_cell.length_c   1.000
_cell.angle_alpha   90.00
_cell.angle_beta   90.00
_cell.angle_gamma   90.00
#
_symmetry.space_group_name_H-M   'P 1'
#
loop_
_entity.id
_entity.type
_entity.pdbx_description
1 polymer ?
#
loop_
_entity_poly.entity_id
_entity_poly.type
_entity_poly.pdbx_seq_one_letter_code
_entity_poly.pdbx_strand_id
1 'polypeptide(L)'
;QLGARGATASGLIGALGVLIVVGFMYQVLPGGGLTSHNGVTVYGWGPFKGTQANVRASGDGWASYNFTGYEGRGAAYAEYHSIVTTMDDLGAQRGCGRALWENSPDNGQYGTTMALMLLPFWTDGCIGSMEAVYFEASGTTPYSFLATAALSKQSSNPVRELRYVDNDGAVAVDHLQDLGVRYAMARTPEAKAELSAQPELTLVASSPPWNVYEVSGADLVVGLERQPVVVRERSGDQRERHLELGTSWFQSQADWPALPADDGPESWQRIEAVIDLERRQGEPGERGRRVDIVVPATGIEVVDLPEVTISDVEVAQQSMTFRVDRPGVPVLIRMSYFPNWDVTGADGPYRVAPNSMVVVPTAEQVTLTYGRSAVDIATLAATLTGIGLCVFWRRRGDVEVGEVEGGEIPGPEAEPRSGAPVEHPEVVDSV
;
A
#
# COMPACT_ATOMS: atom_id res chain seq x y z
N GLN A 1 -11.57 25.28 -40.16
CA GLN A 1 -11.59 23.88 -40.67
C GLN A 1 -10.20 23.26 -40.89
N LEU A 2 -9.13 24.03 -41.16
CA LEU A 2 -7.77 23.47 -41.21
C LEU A 2 -7.30 22.84 -39.87
N GLY A 3 -7.67 23.43 -38.72
CA GLY A 3 -7.26 22.91 -37.40
C GLY A 3 -7.85 21.54 -37.02
N ALA A 4 -9.11 21.27 -37.39
CA ALA A 4 -9.77 20.00 -37.09
C ALA A 4 -9.31 18.86 -38.01
N ARG A 5 -9.15 19.13 -39.32
CA ARG A 5 -8.58 18.15 -40.27
C ARG A 5 -7.10 17.86 -39.97
N GLY A 6 -6.35 18.88 -39.54
CA GLY A 6 -4.98 18.72 -39.04
C GLY A 6 -4.93 17.81 -37.81
N ALA A 7 -5.77 18.06 -36.81
CA ALA A 7 -5.82 17.23 -35.59
C ALA A 7 -6.20 15.76 -35.88
N THR A 8 -7.17 15.50 -36.76
CA THR A 8 -7.56 14.14 -37.13
C THR A 8 -6.48 13.43 -37.95
N ALA A 9 -5.83 14.13 -38.89
CA ALA A 9 -4.73 13.55 -39.67
C ALA A 9 -3.49 13.27 -38.79
N SER A 10 -3.14 14.19 -37.89
CA SER A 10 -2.09 13.99 -36.90
C SER A 10 -2.41 12.82 -35.95
N GLY A 11 -3.66 12.70 -35.52
CA GLY A 11 -4.13 11.57 -34.71
C GLY A 11 -4.04 10.23 -35.44
N LEU A 12 -4.40 10.19 -36.74
CA LEU A 12 -4.31 8.98 -37.57
C LEU A 12 -2.86 8.56 -37.83
N ILE A 13 -1.98 9.52 -38.13
CA ILE A 13 -0.54 9.27 -38.33
C ILE A 13 0.08 8.78 -37.02
N GLY A 14 -0.28 9.39 -35.89
CA GLY A 14 0.15 8.94 -34.56
C GLY A 14 -0.33 7.51 -34.26
N ALA A 15 -1.60 7.21 -34.49
CA ALA A 15 -2.17 5.88 -34.29
C ALA A 15 -1.51 4.82 -35.18
N LEU A 16 -1.28 5.12 -36.47
CA LEU A 16 -0.61 4.23 -37.40
C LEU A 16 0.86 4.00 -36.99
N GLY A 17 1.55 5.05 -36.55
CA GLY A 17 2.91 4.95 -36.01
C GLY A 17 2.97 4.03 -34.79
N VAL A 18 2.02 4.17 -33.84
CA VAL A 18 1.90 3.28 -32.69
C VAL A 18 1.64 1.83 -33.13
N LEU A 19 0.72 1.60 -34.07
CA LEU A 19 0.43 0.26 -34.57
C LEU A 19 1.63 -0.39 -35.28
N ILE A 20 2.43 0.40 -36.01
CA ILE A 20 3.65 -0.10 -36.64
C ILE A 20 4.68 -0.49 -35.57
N VAL A 21 4.89 0.36 -34.56
CA VAL A 21 5.82 0.07 -33.46
C VAL A 21 5.37 -1.18 -32.70
N VAL A 22 4.10 -1.26 -32.30
CA VAL A 22 3.53 -2.41 -31.60
C VAL A 22 3.62 -3.66 -32.47
N GLY A 23 3.18 -3.60 -33.73
CA GLY A 23 3.25 -4.74 -34.63
C GLY A 23 4.67 -5.24 -34.87
N PHE A 24 5.66 -4.34 -34.94
CA PHE A 24 7.07 -4.70 -35.07
C PHE A 24 7.59 -5.40 -33.80
N MET A 25 7.25 -4.87 -32.61
CA MET A 25 7.62 -5.49 -31.33
C MET A 25 7.00 -6.89 -31.14
N TYR A 26 5.74 -7.06 -31.52
CA TYR A 26 5.03 -8.35 -31.48
C TYR A 26 5.37 -9.28 -32.66
N GLN A 27 6.16 -8.81 -33.62
CA GLN A 27 6.57 -9.56 -34.82
C GLN A 27 5.39 -10.03 -35.69
N VAL A 28 4.35 -9.20 -35.81
CA VAL A 28 3.08 -9.51 -36.50
C VAL A 28 2.74 -8.57 -37.65
N LEU A 29 3.66 -7.68 -38.05
CA LEU A 29 3.40 -6.78 -39.18
C LEU A 29 3.15 -7.55 -40.48
N PRO A 30 2.18 -7.11 -41.30
CA PRO A 30 1.91 -7.71 -42.60
C PRO A 30 3.17 -7.69 -43.48
N GLY A 31 3.56 -8.85 -44.02
CA GLY A 31 4.75 -9.00 -44.86
C GLY A 31 6.09 -9.00 -44.09
N GLY A 32 6.05 -8.99 -42.75
CA GLY A 32 7.25 -9.18 -41.92
C GLY A 32 7.50 -10.65 -41.60
N GLY A 33 8.74 -11.01 -41.28
CA GLY A 33 9.13 -12.38 -40.98
C GLY A 33 10.55 -12.49 -40.42
N LEU A 34 10.93 -13.69 -39.99
CA LEU A 34 12.27 -13.96 -39.51
C LEU A 34 13.28 -13.91 -40.67
N THR A 35 14.33 -13.12 -40.51
CA THR A 35 15.41 -12.92 -41.48
C THR A 35 16.77 -13.05 -40.78
N SER A 36 17.84 -13.19 -41.55
CA SER A 36 19.20 -13.19 -41.02
C SER A 36 19.79 -11.78 -41.02
N HIS A 37 20.34 -11.35 -39.88
CA HIS A 37 21.11 -10.12 -39.74
C HIS A 37 22.33 -10.42 -38.86
N ASN A 38 23.54 -10.16 -39.36
CA ASN A 38 24.81 -10.41 -38.66
C ASN A 38 24.95 -11.83 -38.08
N GLY A 39 24.50 -12.85 -38.82
CA GLY A 39 24.61 -14.25 -38.40
C GLY A 39 23.58 -14.70 -37.36
N VAL A 40 22.58 -13.86 -37.06
CA VAL A 40 21.52 -14.17 -36.11
C VAL A 40 20.15 -14.02 -36.75
N THR A 41 19.21 -14.88 -36.35
CA THR A 41 17.81 -14.80 -36.76
C THR A 41 17.11 -13.68 -36.01
N VAL A 42 16.61 -12.68 -36.73
CA VAL A 42 15.89 -11.51 -36.19
C VAL A 42 14.61 -11.27 -36.98
N TYR A 43 13.65 -10.54 -36.42
CA TYR A 43 12.46 -10.11 -37.17
C TYR A 43 12.82 -8.97 -38.14
N GLY A 44 12.31 -9.06 -39.37
CA GLY A 44 12.46 -8.03 -40.38
C GLY A 44 11.11 -7.65 -40.99
N TRP A 45 10.95 -6.38 -41.31
CA TRP A 45 9.80 -5.85 -42.03
C TRP A 45 10.29 -4.81 -43.05
N GLY A 46 10.31 -5.20 -44.32
CA GLY A 46 10.91 -4.39 -45.39
C GLY A 46 12.39 -4.06 -45.12
N PRO A 47 12.80 -2.77 -45.13
CA PRO A 47 14.19 -2.38 -44.87
C PRO A 47 14.57 -2.43 -43.38
N PHE A 48 13.58 -2.54 -42.48
CA PHE A 48 13.82 -2.53 -41.04
C PHE A 48 14.12 -3.94 -40.53
N LYS A 49 15.19 -4.07 -39.75
CA LYS A 49 15.61 -5.33 -39.12
C LYS A 49 15.79 -5.11 -37.63
N GLY A 50 15.24 -6.00 -36.82
CA GLY A 50 15.42 -6.00 -35.38
C GLY A 50 16.85 -6.35 -34.99
N THR A 51 17.17 -6.14 -33.72
CA THR A 51 18.41 -6.60 -33.08
C THR A 51 18.18 -7.91 -32.34
N GLN A 52 19.25 -8.54 -31.83
CA GLN A 52 19.12 -9.70 -30.93
C GLN A 52 18.27 -9.41 -29.67
N ALA A 53 18.21 -8.15 -29.22
CA ALA A 53 17.38 -7.74 -28.09
C ALA A 53 15.89 -7.60 -28.47
N ASN A 54 15.56 -7.55 -29.76
CA ASN A 54 14.18 -7.47 -30.27
C ASN A 54 13.55 -8.87 -30.35
N VAL A 55 13.37 -9.49 -29.18
CA VAL A 55 12.64 -10.74 -29.03
C VAL A 55 11.14 -10.45 -29.21
N ARG A 56 10.39 -11.40 -29.77
CA ARG A 56 8.94 -11.26 -29.93
C ARG A 56 8.31 -10.92 -28.59
N ALA A 57 7.69 -9.76 -28.47
CA ALA A 57 6.93 -9.40 -27.29
C ALA A 57 5.83 -10.46 -27.08
N SER A 58 5.83 -11.13 -25.94
CA SER A 58 4.76 -12.04 -25.53
C SER A 58 3.89 -11.32 -24.50
N GLY A 59 2.81 -10.70 -24.97
CA GLY A 59 1.73 -10.25 -24.07
C GLY A 59 1.02 -11.45 -23.45
N ASP A 60 1.08 -12.57 -24.14
CA ASP A 60 0.54 -13.89 -23.84
C ASP A 60 1.02 -14.37 -22.47
N GLY A 61 2.30 -14.18 -22.13
CA GLY A 61 2.88 -14.64 -20.86
C GLY A 61 2.33 -13.87 -19.66
N TRP A 62 2.38 -12.53 -19.73
CA TRP A 62 1.84 -11.67 -18.66
C TRP A 62 0.32 -11.79 -18.56
N ALA A 63 -0.41 -11.74 -19.68
CA ALA A 63 -1.85 -11.85 -19.69
C ALA A 63 -2.30 -13.25 -19.25
N SER A 64 -1.71 -14.32 -19.79
CA SER A 64 -1.98 -15.68 -19.31
C SER A 64 -1.70 -15.77 -17.83
N TYR A 65 -0.56 -15.28 -17.34
CA TYR A 65 -0.28 -15.30 -15.90
C TYR A 65 -1.38 -14.60 -15.10
N ASN A 66 -1.71 -13.35 -15.39
CA ASN A 66 -2.68 -12.60 -14.58
C ASN A 66 -4.14 -13.05 -14.76
N PHE A 67 -4.53 -13.58 -15.92
CA PHE A 67 -5.92 -13.96 -16.24
C PHE A 67 -6.21 -15.47 -16.17
N THR A 68 -5.23 -16.32 -15.83
CA THR A 68 -5.45 -17.78 -15.64
C THR A 68 -6.35 -18.09 -14.44
N GLY A 69 -6.54 -17.13 -13.53
CA GLY A 69 -7.29 -17.33 -12.28
C GLY A 69 -6.49 -18.16 -11.27
N TYR A 70 -7.06 -18.33 -10.07
CA TYR A 70 -6.44 -19.16 -9.04
C TYR A 70 -6.51 -20.65 -9.40
N GLU A 71 -7.65 -21.12 -9.91
CA GLU A 71 -7.92 -22.51 -10.26
C GLU A 71 -7.00 -23.03 -11.35
N GLY A 72 -6.57 -22.16 -12.27
CA GLY A 72 -5.61 -22.51 -13.31
C GLY A 72 -4.16 -22.65 -12.83
N ARG A 73 -3.88 -22.44 -11.53
CA ARG A 73 -2.55 -22.62 -10.92
C ARG A 73 -2.25 -24.07 -10.49
N GLY A 74 -3.14 -25.02 -10.77
CA GLY A 74 -2.90 -26.44 -10.54
C GLY A 74 -2.62 -26.76 -9.07
N ALA A 75 -1.50 -27.41 -8.76
CA ALA A 75 -1.15 -27.77 -7.39
C ALA A 75 -1.05 -26.56 -6.44
N ALA A 76 -0.61 -25.41 -6.94
CA ALA A 76 -0.55 -24.19 -6.13
C ALA A 76 -1.94 -23.65 -5.76
N TYR A 77 -2.98 -23.95 -6.56
CA TYR A 77 -4.36 -23.66 -6.16
C TYR A 77 -4.80 -24.50 -4.97
N ALA A 78 -4.49 -25.81 -4.98
CA ALA A 78 -4.84 -26.69 -3.88
C ALA A 78 -4.15 -26.26 -2.58
N GLU A 79 -2.88 -25.83 -2.67
CA GLU A 79 -2.14 -25.23 -1.55
C GLU A 79 -2.81 -23.95 -1.04
N TYR A 80 -3.11 -23.00 -1.92
CA TYR A 80 -3.79 -21.74 -1.57
C TYR A 80 -5.19 -21.99 -0.95
N HIS A 81 -5.99 -22.82 -1.60
CA HIS A 81 -7.33 -23.17 -1.13
C HIS A 81 -7.27 -23.84 0.25
N SER A 82 -6.29 -24.73 0.48
CA SER A 82 -6.12 -25.37 1.78
C SER A 82 -5.81 -24.36 2.88
N ILE A 83 -4.92 -23.39 2.66
CA ILE A 83 -4.59 -22.42 3.70
C ILE A 83 -5.74 -21.44 3.96
N VAL A 84 -6.46 -20.95 2.93
CA VAL A 84 -7.61 -20.05 3.17
C VAL A 84 -8.76 -20.76 3.90
N THR A 85 -9.01 -22.03 3.58
CA THR A 85 -10.01 -22.86 4.31
C THR A 85 -9.55 -23.10 5.74
N THR A 86 -8.26 -23.37 5.96
CA THR A 86 -7.69 -23.53 7.31
C THR A 86 -7.87 -22.26 8.15
N MET A 87 -7.69 -21.10 7.55
CA MET A 87 -7.90 -19.81 8.23
C MET A 87 -9.37 -19.57 8.54
N ASP A 88 -10.30 -19.92 7.63
CA ASP A 88 -11.74 -19.86 7.89
C ASP A 88 -12.14 -20.73 9.09
N ASP A 89 -11.70 -21.99 9.08
CA ASP A 89 -11.91 -22.94 10.17
C ASP A 89 -11.36 -22.42 11.52
N LEU A 90 -10.16 -21.83 11.51
CA LEU A 90 -9.57 -21.20 12.70
C LEU A 90 -10.41 -20.02 13.20
N GLY A 91 -10.90 -19.17 12.29
CA GLY A 91 -11.80 -18.06 12.62
C GLY A 91 -13.06 -18.54 13.34
N ALA A 92 -13.67 -19.63 12.85
CA ALA A 92 -14.85 -20.23 13.46
C ALA A 92 -14.57 -20.91 14.82
N GLN A 93 -13.41 -21.58 14.95
CA GLN A 93 -13.10 -22.39 16.15
C GLN A 93 -12.45 -21.58 17.27
N ARG A 94 -11.65 -20.58 16.92
CA ARG A 94 -10.80 -19.83 17.86
C ARG A 94 -11.16 -18.35 17.90
N GLY A 95 -11.89 -17.84 16.91
CA GLY A 95 -12.39 -16.48 16.84
C GLY A 95 -11.69 -15.64 15.77
N CYS A 96 -12.34 -14.55 15.38
CA CYS A 96 -11.85 -13.65 14.34
C CYS A 96 -10.58 -12.89 14.76
N GLY A 97 -9.84 -12.39 13.77
CA GLY A 97 -8.60 -11.64 14.02
C GLY A 97 -7.83 -11.31 12.74
N ARG A 98 -6.88 -10.39 12.84
CA ARG A 98 -5.98 -10.05 11.72
C ARG A 98 -4.92 -11.12 11.53
N ALA A 99 -4.60 -11.39 10.27
CA ALA A 99 -3.48 -12.23 9.87
C ALA A 99 -2.34 -11.40 9.23
N LEU A 100 -1.11 -11.80 9.54
CA LEU A 100 0.11 -11.40 8.83
C LEU A 100 0.88 -12.66 8.43
N TRP A 101 1.44 -12.67 7.23
CA TRP A 101 2.14 -13.82 6.68
C TRP A 101 3.56 -13.47 6.24
N GLU A 102 4.41 -14.49 6.19
CA GLU A 102 5.78 -14.37 5.71
C GLU A 102 5.83 -13.87 4.27
N ASN A 103 6.64 -12.84 4.05
CA ASN A 103 7.06 -12.41 2.73
C ASN A 103 7.99 -13.47 2.13
N SER A 104 7.59 -14.01 0.99
CA SER A 104 8.40 -14.95 0.23
C SER A 104 8.11 -14.81 -1.25
N PRO A 105 9.14 -14.90 -2.13
CA PRO A 105 8.93 -14.95 -3.57
C PRO A 105 8.05 -16.14 -3.99
N ASP A 106 8.04 -17.23 -3.21
CA ASP A 106 7.23 -18.41 -3.49
C ASP A 106 5.73 -18.15 -3.35
N ASN A 107 5.32 -17.09 -2.65
CA ASN A 107 3.91 -16.68 -2.60
C ASN A 107 3.40 -16.34 -4.02
N GLY A 108 4.29 -15.94 -4.94
CA GLY A 108 3.97 -15.69 -6.34
C GLY A 108 3.47 -16.92 -7.12
N GLN A 109 3.63 -18.13 -6.59
CA GLN A 109 3.10 -19.36 -7.23
C GLN A 109 1.57 -19.38 -7.24
N TYR A 110 0.91 -18.66 -6.33
CA TYR A 110 -0.55 -18.46 -6.34
C TYR A 110 -1.03 -17.49 -7.42
N GLY A 111 -0.11 -16.92 -8.20
CA GLY A 111 -0.40 -15.96 -9.24
C GLY A 111 -0.24 -14.50 -8.84
N THR A 112 0.09 -14.25 -7.56
CA THR A 112 0.57 -12.98 -7.05
C THR A 112 1.16 -13.21 -5.66
N THR A 113 2.20 -12.47 -5.28
CA THR A 113 2.73 -12.46 -3.91
C THR A 113 1.73 -11.92 -2.90
N MET A 114 0.66 -11.26 -3.36
CA MET A 114 -0.38 -10.61 -2.56
C MET A 114 -1.62 -11.49 -2.35
N ALA A 115 -1.59 -12.79 -2.70
CA ALA A 115 -2.79 -13.63 -2.73
C ALA A 115 -3.50 -13.76 -1.37
N LEU A 116 -2.75 -13.69 -0.27
CA LEU A 116 -3.30 -13.77 1.09
C LEU A 116 -3.95 -12.46 1.57
N MET A 117 -3.84 -11.36 0.80
CA MET A 117 -4.65 -10.16 1.07
C MET A 117 -6.15 -10.39 0.88
N LEU A 118 -6.54 -11.48 0.20
CA LEU A 118 -7.94 -11.89 0.03
C LEU A 118 -8.47 -12.80 1.15
N LEU A 119 -7.71 -13.07 2.23
CA LEU A 119 -8.25 -13.77 3.39
C LEU A 119 -9.62 -13.22 3.88
N PRO A 120 -9.85 -11.89 3.94
CA PRO A 120 -11.16 -11.36 4.32
C PRO A 120 -12.29 -11.75 3.36
N PHE A 121 -11.99 -11.93 2.07
CA PHE A 121 -12.99 -12.37 1.09
C PHE A 121 -13.37 -13.83 1.30
N TRP A 122 -12.39 -14.71 1.59
CA TRP A 122 -12.63 -16.14 1.76
C TRP A 122 -13.22 -16.52 3.12
N THR A 123 -13.16 -15.63 4.11
CA THR A 123 -13.55 -15.90 5.50
C THR A 123 -14.69 -15.00 5.97
N ASP A 124 -15.46 -14.43 5.03
CA ASP A 124 -16.56 -13.49 5.29
C ASP A 124 -16.19 -12.32 6.23
N GLY A 125 -14.93 -11.88 6.16
CA GLY A 125 -14.35 -10.81 6.96
C GLY A 125 -13.87 -11.22 8.36
N CYS A 126 -14.03 -12.48 8.77
CA CYS A 126 -13.59 -12.94 10.08
C CYS A 126 -12.06 -12.94 10.22
N ILE A 127 -11.34 -13.44 9.22
CA ILE A 127 -9.88 -13.30 9.17
C ILE A 127 -9.54 -12.04 8.37
N GLY A 128 -9.17 -11.00 9.12
CA GLY A 128 -8.67 -9.75 8.57
C GLY A 128 -7.29 -9.93 7.96
N SER A 129 -6.88 -8.97 7.12
CA SER A 129 -5.53 -8.91 6.57
C SER A 129 -4.80 -7.67 7.09
N MET A 130 -3.54 -7.82 7.49
CA MET A 130 -2.69 -6.68 7.84
C MET A 130 -2.22 -5.89 6.60
N GLU A 131 -2.11 -6.56 5.44
CA GLU A 131 -1.69 -5.93 4.19
C GLU A 131 -2.86 -5.80 3.19
N ALA A 132 -2.96 -4.67 2.49
CA ALA A 132 -4.01 -4.43 1.49
C ALA A 132 -3.53 -3.54 0.33
N VAL A 133 -4.21 -3.58 -0.82
CA VAL A 133 -3.78 -2.95 -2.09
C VAL A 133 -3.58 -1.41 -2.00
N TYR A 134 -4.20 -0.73 -1.04
CA TYR A 134 -4.07 0.73 -0.83
C TYR A 134 -3.18 1.10 0.36
N PHE A 135 -2.20 0.25 0.71
CA PHE A 135 -1.31 0.51 1.83
C PHE A 135 -0.59 1.87 1.72
N GLU A 136 -0.30 2.39 0.51
CA GLU A 136 0.41 3.66 0.34
C GLU A 136 -0.29 4.88 0.99
N ALA A 137 -1.62 4.79 1.20
CA ALA A 137 -2.40 5.85 1.84
C ALA A 137 -2.52 5.67 3.37
N SER A 138 -2.09 4.53 3.92
CA SER A 138 -2.20 4.23 5.35
C SER A 138 -0.99 4.73 6.13
N GLY A 139 -1.25 5.47 7.21
CA GLY A 139 -0.20 5.85 8.16
C GLY A 139 0.44 4.65 8.87
N THR A 140 -0.15 3.45 8.78
CA THR A 140 0.33 2.24 9.46
C THR A 140 1.30 1.41 8.60
N THR A 141 1.44 1.75 7.33
CA THR A 141 2.25 0.99 6.36
C THR A 141 3.70 0.75 6.76
N PRO A 142 4.45 1.75 7.27
CA PRO A 142 5.82 1.54 7.72
C PRO A 142 5.92 0.40 8.76
N TYR A 143 4.98 0.36 9.71
CA TYR A 143 4.97 -0.61 10.80
C TYR A 143 4.57 -2.00 10.32
N SER A 144 3.63 -2.08 9.37
CA SER A 144 3.32 -3.35 8.71
C SER A 144 4.57 -3.95 8.05
N PHE A 145 5.35 -3.15 7.33
CA PHE A 145 6.57 -3.65 6.68
C PHE A 145 7.68 -4.01 7.67
N LEU A 146 7.79 -3.32 8.80
CA LEU A 146 8.70 -3.68 9.89
C LEU A 146 8.30 -5.04 10.51
N ALA A 147 7.01 -5.25 10.76
CA ALA A 147 6.47 -6.51 11.26
C ALA A 147 6.67 -7.66 10.27
N THR A 148 6.38 -7.41 8.98
CA THR A 148 6.59 -8.39 7.91
C THR A 148 8.06 -8.78 7.79
N ALA A 149 8.99 -7.82 7.89
CA ALA A 149 10.43 -8.12 7.86
C ALA A 149 10.84 -9.03 9.03
N ALA A 150 10.47 -8.68 10.26
CA ALA A 150 10.83 -9.46 11.45
C ALA A 150 10.30 -10.89 11.39
N LEU A 151 9.08 -11.08 10.87
CA LEU A 151 8.44 -12.39 10.71
C LEU A 151 9.06 -13.24 9.57
N SER A 152 9.68 -12.61 8.56
CA SER A 152 10.09 -13.29 7.33
C SER A 152 11.56 -13.65 7.31
N LYS A 153 11.92 -14.77 6.68
CA LYS A 153 13.33 -15.13 6.44
C LYS A 153 14.14 -13.98 5.83
N GLN A 154 13.55 -13.30 4.86
CA GLN A 154 14.08 -12.10 4.24
C GLN A 154 12.95 -11.35 3.54
N SER A 155 12.82 -10.04 3.78
CA SER A 155 11.86 -9.17 3.10
C SER A 155 12.51 -8.26 2.06
N SER A 156 11.70 -7.81 1.09
CA SER A 156 12.12 -6.86 0.05
C SER A 156 12.33 -5.43 0.56
N ASN A 157 11.79 -5.10 1.74
CA ASN A 157 12.00 -3.85 2.46
C ASN A 157 11.78 -2.58 1.59
N PRO A 158 10.55 -2.39 1.03
CA PRO A 158 10.29 -1.37 0.01
C PRO A 158 10.14 0.04 0.56
N VAL A 159 9.85 0.21 1.86
CA VAL A 159 9.73 1.54 2.47
C VAL A 159 11.13 2.03 2.80
N ARG A 160 11.52 3.13 2.15
CA ARG A 160 12.87 3.68 2.27
C ARG A 160 13.15 4.14 3.70
N GLU A 161 14.43 4.08 4.07
CA GLU A 161 14.99 4.68 5.30
C GLU A 161 14.51 4.04 6.62
N LEU A 162 13.63 3.03 6.59
CA LEU A 162 13.27 2.29 7.80
C LEU A 162 14.44 1.40 8.28
N ARG A 163 14.43 1.10 9.58
CA ARG A 163 15.43 0.28 10.26
C ARG A 163 14.92 -1.16 10.36
N TYR A 164 14.99 -1.90 9.27
CA TYR A 164 14.50 -3.28 9.20
C TYR A 164 15.35 -4.26 10.02
N VAL A 165 14.65 -5.23 10.63
CA VAL A 165 15.23 -6.45 11.21
C VAL A 165 14.51 -7.60 10.49
N ASP A 166 15.26 -8.48 9.84
CA ASP A 166 14.71 -9.66 9.17
C ASP A 166 14.87 -10.91 10.04
N ASN A 167 13.85 -11.78 10.06
CA ASN A 167 13.87 -13.10 10.68
C ASN A 167 14.30 -13.11 12.17
N ASP A 168 13.60 -12.32 12.98
CA ASP A 168 13.80 -12.24 14.43
C ASP A 168 12.44 -12.45 15.12
N GLY A 169 12.28 -13.62 15.74
CA GLY A 169 11.00 -14.00 16.34
C GLY A 169 10.56 -13.11 17.51
N ALA A 170 11.51 -12.59 18.30
CA ALA A 170 11.19 -11.73 19.44
C ALA A 170 10.69 -10.36 18.96
N VAL A 171 11.39 -9.75 17.99
CA VAL A 171 10.95 -8.50 17.35
C VAL A 171 9.62 -8.70 16.63
N ALA A 172 9.41 -9.86 15.99
CA ALA A 172 8.13 -10.18 15.36
C ALA A 172 6.98 -10.20 16.37
N VAL A 173 7.15 -10.84 17.53
CA VAL A 173 6.13 -10.90 18.59
C VAL A 173 5.73 -9.50 19.05
N ASP A 174 6.70 -8.65 19.38
CA ASP A 174 6.44 -7.28 19.83
C ASP A 174 5.62 -6.51 18.78
N HIS A 175 6.03 -6.58 17.51
CA HIS A 175 5.35 -5.92 16.41
C HIS A 175 3.95 -6.47 16.14
N LEU A 176 3.76 -7.80 16.21
CA LEU A 176 2.45 -8.43 16.03
C LEU A 176 1.48 -8.02 17.14
N GLN A 177 1.94 -7.96 18.38
CA GLN A 177 1.14 -7.51 19.52
C GLN A 177 0.76 -6.03 19.40
N ASP A 178 1.72 -5.15 19.14
CA ASP A 178 1.50 -3.71 18.95
C ASP A 178 0.50 -3.40 17.83
N LEU A 179 0.58 -4.19 16.75
CA LEU A 179 -0.30 -4.10 15.60
C LEU A 179 -1.56 -4.95 15.73
N GLY A 180 -1.83 -5.57 16.88
CA GLY A 180 -3.00 -6.41 17.14
C GLY A 180 -3.25 -7.46 16.04
N VAL A 181 -2.19 -8.14 15.62
CA VAL A 181 -2.22 -9.25 14.67
C VAL A 181 -2.35 -10.54 15.47
N ARG A 182 -3.47 -11.23 15.27
CA ARG A 182 -3.80 -12.44 16.03
C ARG A 182 -3.17 -13.69 15.43
N TYR A 183 -3.04 -13.74 14.11
CA TYR A 183 -2.56 -14.92 13.38
C TYR A 183 -1.30 -14.60 12.59
N ALA A 184 -0.18 -15.22 12.96
CA ALA A 184 1.08 -15.16 12.23
C ALA A 184 1.25 -16.43 11.36
N MET A 185 1.58 -16.26 10.08
CA MET A 185 1.69 -17.38 9.13
C MET A 185 3.14 -17.48 8.61
N ALA A 186 3.83 -18.58 8.90
CA ALA A 186 5.20 -18.83 8.45
C ALA A 186 5.28 -19.98 7.44
N ARG A 187 6.11 -19.82 6.40
CA ARG A 187 6.27 -20.74 5.28
C ARG A 187 7.63 -21.44 5.31
N THR A 188 8.72 -20.67 5.41
CA THR A 188 10.09 -21.17 5.35
C THR A 188 10.48 -21.89 6.64
N PRO A 189 11.41 -22.87 6.58
CA PRO A 189 11.95 -23.49 7.79
C PRO A 189 12.57 -22.48 8.77
N GLU A 190 13.21 -21.42 8.26
CA GLU A 190 13.86 -20.38 9.06
C GLU A 190 12.84 -19.55 9.84
N ALA A 191 11.82 -19.01 9.18
CA ALA A 191 10.77 -18.24 9.85
C ALA A 191 10.00 -19.11 10.86
N LYS A 192 9.72 -20.38 10.51
CA LYS A 192 9.09 -21.33 11.44
C LYS A 192 9.93 -21.60 12.67
N ALA A 193 11.26 -21.68 12.54
CA ALA A 193 12.15 -21.90 13.67
C ALA A 193 12.12 -20.72 14.64
N GLU A 194 12.19 -19.48 14.12
CA GLU A 194 12.09 -18.26 14.91
C GLU A 194 10.75 -18.15 15.65
N LEU A 195 9.63 -18.34 14.95
CA LEU A 195 8.31 -18.25 15.57
C LEU A 195 8.05 -19.37 16.58
N SER A 196 8.54 -20.58 16.33
CA SER A 196 8.33 -21.71 17.26
C SER A 196 9.16 -21.60 18.54
N ALA A 197 10.15 -20.70 18.58
CA ALA A 197 10.97 -20.45 19.76
C ALA A 197 10.31 -19.45 20.74
N GLN A 198 9.25 -18.75 20.31
CA GLN A 198 8.62 -17.70 21.13
C GLN A 198 7.51 -18.26 22.02
N PRO A 199 7.52 -17.99 23.33
CA PRO A 199 6.47 -18.46 24.24
C PRO A 199 5.10 -17.81 24.00
N GLU A 200 5.05 -16.64 23.38
CA GLU A 200 3.82 -15.91 23.04
C GLU A 200 3.09 -16.49 21.81
N LEU A 201 3.75 -17.37 21.07
CA LEU A 201 3.23 -17.95 19.83
C LEU A 201 2.83 -19.40 20.02
N THR A 202 1.53 -19.67 19.89
CA THR A 202 1.00 -21.03 19.93
C THR A 202 0.73 -21.53 18.52
N LEU A 203 1.37 -22.63 18.10
CA LEU A 203 1.02 -23.27 16.82
C LEU A 203 -0.42 -23.81 16.89
N VAL A 204 -1.31 -23.27 16.04
CA VAL A 204 -2.74 -23.62 16.03
C VAL A 204 -3.16 -24.40 14.78
N ALA A 205 -2.42 -24.30 13.68
CA ALA A 205 -2.67 -25.10 12.50
C ALA A 205 -1.42 -25.29 11.63
N SER A 206 -1.45 -26.33 10.79
CA SER A 206 -0.50 -26.54 9.71
C SER A 206 -1.25 -26.88 8.42
N SER A 207 -0.97 -26.13 7.36
CA SER A 207 -1.44 -26.39 6.01
C SER A 207 -0.24 -26.24 5.08
N PRO A 208 0.50 -27.34 4.78
CA PRO A 208 1.79 -27.24 4.12
C PRO A 208 1.73 -26.37 2.85
N PRO A 209 2.67 -25.43 2.69
CA PRO A 209 3.88 -25.23 3.47
C PRO A 209 3.72 -24.27 4.67
N TRP A 210 2.52 -23.87 5.05
CA TRP A 210 2.27 -22.91 6.12
C TRP A 210 2.15 -23.56 7.50
N ASN A 211 2.72 -22.90 8.51
CA ASN A 211 2.33 -23.02 9.91
C ASN A 211 1.62 -21.73 10.33
N VAL A 212 0.54 -21.86 11.08
CA VAL A 212 -0.23 -20.73 11.62
C VAL A 212 -0.09 -20.72 13.13
N TYR A 213 0.36 -19.59 13.66
CA TYR A 213 0.54 -19.33 15.07
C TYR A 213 -0.50 -18.31 15.55
N GLU A 214 -1.13 -18.58 16.69
CA GLU A 214 -1.91 -17.58 17.41
C GLU A 214 -0.99 -16.79 18.35
N VAL A 215 -1.11 -15.47 18.30
CA VAL A 215 -0.33 -14.49 19.07
C VAL A 215 -1.09 -14.12 20.34
N SER A 216 -0.51 -14.36 21.51
CA SER A 216 -1.08 -13.88 22.77
C SER A 216 -0.91 -12.36 22.92
N GLY A 217 -1.82 -11.69 23.65
CA GLY A 217 -1.73 -10.24 23.90
C GLY A 217 -2.01 -9.34 22.68
N ALA A 218 -2.58 -9.89 21.61
CA ALA A 218 -2.84 -9.19 20.35
C ALA A 218 -4.27 -8.58 20.24
N ASP A 219 -4.95 -8.35 21.37
CA ASP A 219 -6.29 -7.77 21.39
C ASP A 219 -6.35 -6.40 20.69
N LEU A 220 -7.44 -6.12 19.98
CA LEU A 220 -7.59 -4.87 19.21
C LEU A 220 -7.87 -3.66 20.11
N VAL A 221 -8.53 -3.90 21.24
CA VAL A 221 -8.96 -2.86 22.19
C VAL A 221 -8.45 -3.26 23.57
N VAL A 222 -7.60 -2.43 24.15
CA VAL A 222 -6.86 -2.75 25.38
C VAL A 222 -6.89 -1.56 26.33
N GLY A 223 -7.15 -1.82 27.62
CA GLY A 223 -7.00 -0.82 28.66
C GLY A 223 -5.54 -0.42 28.86
N LEU A 224 -5.23 0.88 28.91
CA LEU A 224 -3.86 1.31 29.14
C LEU A 224 -3.49 1.19 30.63
N GLU A 225 -2.29 0.66 30.89
CA GLU A 225 -1.71 0.60 32.24
C GLU A 225 -1.08 1.93 32.67
N ARG A 226 -0.67 2.77 31.70
CA ARG A 226 0.01 4.05 31.95
C ARG A 226 -0.62 5.15 31.13
N GLN A 227 -0.74 6.33 31.73
CA GLN A 227 -1.30 7.49 31.07
C GLN A 227 -0.43 7.90 29.88
N PRO A 228 -1.01 8.14 28.68
CA PRO A 228 -0.27 8.68 27.56
C PRO A 228 0.35 10.05 27.85
N VAL A 229 1.35 10.40 27.04
CA VAL A 229 2.00 11.72 27.04
C VAL A 229 1.79 12.41 25.71
N VAL A 230 1.52 13.71 25.72
CA VAL A 230 1.35 14.50 24.50
C VAL A 230 2.72 15.03 24.07
N VAL A 231 3.14 14.66 22.86
CA VAL A 231 4.37 15.17 22.24
C VAL A 231 4.05 16.47 21.53
N ARG A 232 4.70 17.57 21.93
CA ARG A 232 4.50 18.86 21.28
C ARG A 232 4.86 18.81 19.80
N GLU A 233 4.08 19.53 19.00
CA GLU A 233 4.31 19.64 17.56
C GLU A 233 5.75 20.12 17.28
N ARG A 234 6.41 19.41 16.35
CA ARG A 234 7.75 19.72 15.90
C ARG A 234 7.66 20.36 14.52
N SER A 235 8.46 21.39 14.27
CA SER A 235 8.54 22.02 12.95
C SER A 235 9.05 21.04 11.87
N GLY A 236 8.67 21.26 10.61
CA GLY A 236 9.13 20.47 9.46
C GLY A 236 7.98 19.74 8.74
N ASP A 237 8.31 18.74 7.93
CA ASP A 237 7.29 17.87 7.31
C ASP A 237 6.63 17.03 8.41
N GLN A 238 5.35 17.29 8.68
CA GLN A 238 4.61 16.56 9.70
C GLN A 238 4.56 15.06 9.42
N ARG A 239 4.56 14.61 8.16
CA ARG A 239 4.60 13.16 7.85
C ARG A 239 5.87 12.50 8.39
N GLU A 240 7.01 13.18 8.24
CA GLU A 240 8.29 12.74 8.79
C GLU A 240 8.27 12.77 10.32
N ARG A 241 7.70 13.82 10.94
CA ARG A 241 7.65 13.92 12.41
C ARG A 241 6.83 12.79 13.04
N HIS A 242 5.71 12.41 12.42
CA HIS A 242 4.90 11.27 12.86
C HIS A 242 5.62 9.95 12.61
N LEU A 243 6.29 9.80 11.46
CA LEU A 243 7.05 8.59 11.14
C LEU A 243 8.15 8.35 12.18
N GLU A 244 8.98 9.35 12.45
CA GLU A 244 10.04 9.28 13.47
C GLU A 244 9.48 8.89 14.84
N LEU A 245 8.42 9.57 15.30
CA LEU A 245 7.83 9.31 16.61
C LEU A 245 7.28 7.88 16.67
N GLY A 246 6.51 7.48 15.66
CA GLY A 246 5.92 6.16 15.59
C GLY A 246 6.96 5.04 15.49
N THR A 247 8.02 5.18 14.67
CA THR A 247 9.08 4.16 14.58
C THR A 247 9.94 4.12 15.84
N SER A 248 10.16 5.26 16.51
CA SER A 248 10.94 5.30 17.74
C SER A 248 10.23 4.59 18.88
N TRP A 249 8.91 4.78 19.01
CA TRP A 249 8.12 3.98 19.95
C TRP A 249 8.11 2.51 19.51
N PHE A 250 7.74 2.20 18.26
CA PHE A 250 7.55 0.84 17.77
C PHE A 250 8.81 -0.04 17.81
N GLN A 251 9.99 0.54 17.62
CA GLN A 251 11.26 -0.18 17.56
C GLN A 251 12.15 0.04 18.80
N SER A 252 11.77 0.94 19.69
CA SER A 252 12.56 1.30 20.88
C SER A 252 11.65 1.69 22.05
N GLN A 253 10.66 0.85 22.35
CA GLN A 253 9.68 1.08 23.42
C GLN A 253 10.33 1.36 24.79
N ALA A 254 11.53 0.82 25.04
CA ALA A 254 12.28 1.06 26.27
C ALA A 254 12.62 2.55 26.52
N ASP A 255 12.71 3.36 25.46
CA ASP A 255 12.92 4.81 25.56
C ASP A 255 11.61 5.57 25.89
N TRP A 256 10.47 4.90 25.78
CA TRP A 256 9.12 5.45 25.89
C TRP A 256 8.32 4.75 26.99
N PRO A 257 8.51 5.15 28.27
CA PRO A 257 7.79 4.54 29.39
C PRO A 257 6.27 4.75 29.34
N ALA A 258 5.78 5.70 28.53
CA ALA A 258 4.37 5.96 28.26
C ALA A 258 4.15 6.16 26.74
N LEU A 259 2.94 5.86 26.28
CA LEU A 259 2.57 5.96 24.87
C LEU A 259 2.55 7.43 24.41
N PRO A 260 3.31 7.81 23.36
CA PRO A 260 3.26 9.15 22.85
C PRO A 260 2.02 9.39 21.96
N ALA A 261 1.36 10.51 22.22
CA ALA A 261 0.17 10.99 21.54
C ALA A 261 0.43 12.33 20.85
N ASP A 262 -0.25 12.57 19.73
CA ASP A 262 -0.19 13.87 19.04
C ASP A 262 -1.03 14.95 19.76
N ASP A 263 -2.10 14.52 20.44
CA ASP A 263 -3.00 15.37 21.24
C ASP A 263 -3.63 14.55 22.38
N GLY A 264 -4.31 15.22 23.30
CA GLY A 264 -4.99 14.58 24.41
C GLY A 264 -5.55 15.56 25.44
N PRO A 265 -6.26 15.05 26.47
CA PRO A 265 -6.73 15.82 27.60
C PRO A 265 -5.69 16.77 28.20
N GLU A 266 -6.13 17.91 28.74
CA GLU A 266 -5.24 18.89 29.38
C GLU A 266 -4.45 18.31 30.56
N SER A 267 -4.98 17.28 31.21
CA SER A 267 -4.34 16.55 32.30
C SER A 267 -3.15 15.68 31.86
N TRP A 268 -3.00 15.37 30.56
CA TRP A 268 -1.88 14.57 30.08
C TRP A 268 -0.60 15.40 30.05
N GLN A 269 0.50 14.79 30.49
CA GLN A 269 1.82 15.43 30.50
C GLN A 269 2.21 15.85 29.08
N ARG A 270 2.64 17.10 28.91
CA ARG A 270 3.15 17.61 27.62
C ARG A 270 4.67 17.64 27.61
N ILE A 271 5.27 16.90 26.68
CA ILE A 271 6.72 16.75 26.55
C ILE A 271 7.22 17.20 25.17
N GLU A 272 8.54 17.35 25.04
CA GLU A 272 9.21 17.54 23.76
C GLU A 272 9.94 16.25 23.37
N ALA A 273 9.98 15.94 22.08
CA ALA A 273 10.78 14.84 21.54
C ALA A 273 11.95 15.41 20.75
N VAL A 274 13.15 14.91 21.02
CA VAL A 274 14.40 15.34 20.38
C VAL A 274 15.04 14.18 19.65
N ILE A 275 15.81 14.48 18.60
CA ILE A 275 16.56 13.47 17.87
C ILE A 275 17.68 12.95 18.77
N ASP A 276 17.78 11.63 18.85
CA ASP A 276 18.93 10.96 19.41
C ASP A 276 20.08 10.99 18.39
N LEU A 277 20.99 11.96 18.57
CA LEU A 277 22.13 12.16 17.68
C LEU A 277 23.15 11.01 17.72
N GLU A 278 23.18 10.22 18.81
CA GLU A 278 24.12 9.11 18.94
C GLU A 278 23.69 7.91 18.07
N ARG A 279 22.38 7.69 17.91
CA ARG A 279 21.82 6.62 17.07
C ARG A 279 21.48 7.06 15.64
N ARG A 280 21.84 8.28 15.27
CA ARG A 280 21.63 8.81 13.92
C ARG A 280 22.43 8.05 12.87
N GLN A 281 21.82 7.83 11.70
CA GLN A 281 22.49 7.20 10.57
C GLN A 281 22.22 7.98 9.28
N GLY A 282 23.27 8.63 8.77
CA GLY A 282 23.19 9.51 7.59
C GLY A 282 22.51 10.86 7.87
N GLU A 283 22.63 11.78 6.92
CA GLU A 283 22.04 13.12 7.02
C GLU A 283 20.79 13.27 6.14
N PRO A 284 19.85 14.19 6.48
CA PRO A 284 18.65 14.45 5.68
C PRO A 284 18.99 14.80 4.24
N GLY A 285 18.42 14.05 3.31
CA GLY A 285 18.67 14.21 1.86
C GLY A 285 19.85 13.40 1.32
N GLU A 286 20.62 12.73 2.17
CA GLU A 286 21.73 11.87 1.73
C GLU A 286 21.31 10.43 1.44
N ARG A 287 22.06 9.77 0.54
CA ARG A 287 21.88 8.35 0.28
C ARG A 287 22.29 7.55 1.51
N GLY A 288 21.43 6.62 1.92
CA GLY A 288 21.72 5.71 3.03
C GLY A 288 21.25 6.22 4.40
N ARG A 289 20.60 7.38 4.47
CA ARG A 289 19.91 7.84 5.69
C ARG A 289 18.96 6.76 6.22
N ARG A 290 18.77 6.76 7.54
CA ARG A 290 17.65 6.13 8.22
C ARG A 290 16.80 7.17 8.92
N VAL A 291 15.51 6.86 9.08
CA VAL A 291 14.60 7.66 9.92
C VAL A 291 15.27 7.88 11.27
N ASP A 292 15.25 9.14 11.69
CA ASP A 292 15.86 9.58 12.94
C ASP A 292 15.11 8.96 14.12
N ILE A 293 15.86 8.45 15.10
CA ILE A 293 15.27 7.97 16.35
C ILE A 293 15.07 9.19 17.25
N VAL A 294 13.89 9.30 17.85
CA VAL A 294 13.53 10.38 18.75
C VAL A 294 13.23 9.85 20.14
N VAL A 295 13.64 10.61 21.14
CA VAL A 295 13.48 10.30 22.55
C VAL A 295 12.86 11.49 23.29
N PRO A 296 12.23 11.28 24.46
CA PRO A 296 11.80 12.38 25.31
C PRO A 296 12.99 13.30 25.68
N ALA A 297 12.85 14.61 25.47
CA ALA A 297 13.89 15.60 25.80
C ALA A 297 14.16 15.68 27.31
N THR A 298 13.13 15.40 28.09
CA THR A 298 13.15 15.27 29.55
C THR A 298 12.50 13.96 29.94
N GLY A 299 12.80 13.46 31.14
CA GLY A 299 12.13 12.27 31.67
C GLY A 299 10.61 12.40 31.68
N ILE A 300 9.91 11.29 31.47
CA ILE A 300 8.45 11.18 31.59
C ILE A 300 8.11 10.83 33.05
N GLU A 301 7.15 11.55 33.61
CA GLU A 301 6.59 11.19 34.91
C GLU A 301 5.49 10.16 34.67
N VAL A 302 5.76 8.91 35.04
CA VAL A 302 4.82 7.81 34.80
C VAL A 302 3.64 7.94 35.74
N VAL A 303 2.44 7.95 35.17
CA VAL A 303 1.17 7.90 35.90
C VAL A 303 0.52 6.55 35.62
N ASP A 304 0.48 5.69 36.62
CA ASP A 304 -0.20 4.40 36.53
C ASP A 304 -1.72 4.61 36.49
N LEU A 305 -2.37 3.85 35.62
CA LEU A 305 -3.82 3.86 35.45
C LEU A 305 -4.42 2.66 36.18
N PRO A 306 -5.66 2.80 36.70
CA PRO A 306 -6.37 1.64 37.20
C PRO A 306 -6.70 0.66 36.07
N GLU A 307 -6.70 -0.63 36.37
CA GLU A 307 -7.12 -1.67 35.43
C GLU A 307 -8.57 -1.44 34.98
N VAL A 308 -8.81 -1.66 33.68
CA VAL A 308 -10.13 -1.57 33.03
C VAL A 308 -10.36 -2.83 32.22
N THR A 309 -11.54 -3.43 32.39
CA THR A 309 -11.94 -4.62 31.63
C THR A 309 -12.66 -4.19 30.37
N ILE A 310 -12.21 -4.68 29.22
CA ILE A 310 -12.86 -4.49 27.93
C ILE A 310 -13.71 -5.71 27.61
N SER A 311 -14.97 -5.50 27.21
CA SER A 311 -15.86 -6.58 26.77
C SER A 311 -16.62 -6.21 25.48
N ASP A 312 -17.26 -7.21 24.88
CA ASP A 312 -18.19 -7.05 23.76
C ASP A 312 -17.60 -6.25 22.59
N VAL A 313 -16.34 -6.55 22.25
CA VAL A 313 -15.67 -5.92 21.12
C VAL A 313 -16.25 -6.45 19.82
N GLU A 314 -16.94 -5.57 19.08
CA GLU A 314 -17.52 -5.83 17.78
C GLU A 314 -16.86 -4.93 16.74
N VAL A 315 -16.28 -5.53 15.70
CA VAL A 315 -15.67 -4.81 14.57
C VAL A 315 -16.50 -5.06 13.32
N ALA A 316 -16.96 -3.99 12.70
CA ALA A 316 -17.64 -4.00 11.41
C ALA A 316 -16.81 -3.22 10.37
N GLN A 317 -17.28 -3.15 9.12
CA GLN A 317 -16.53 -2.53 8.02
C GLN A 317 -16.20 -1.04 8.25
N GLN A 318 -17.09 -0.30 8.90
CA GLN A 318 -16.95 1.16 9.12
C GLN A 318 -17.24 1.56 10.57
N SER A 319 -17.27 0.61 11.49
CA SER A 319 -17.53 0.90 12.89
C SER A 319 -16.90 -0.13 13.81
N MET A 320 -16.66 0.28 15.04
CA MET A 320 -16.23 -0.60 16.12
C MET A 320 -16.96 -0.21 17.40
N THR A 321 -17.44 -1.19 18.15
CA THR A 321 -18.07 -0.99 19.46
C THR A 321 -17.38 -1.85 20.50
N PHE A 322 -17.29 -1.34 21.72
CA PHE A 322 -16.84 -2.11 22.88
C PHE A 322 -17.45 -1.54 24.15
N ARG A 323 -17.36 -2.32 25.24
CA ARG A 323 -17.76 -1.87 26.57
C ARG A 323 -16.57 -1.81 27.51
N VAL A 324 -16.67 -0.90 28.47
CA VAL A 324 -15.75 -0.77 29.61
C VAL A 324 -16.53 -0.92 30.91
N ASP A 325 -15.92 -1.55 31.90
CA ASP A 325 -16.46 -1.62 33.27
C ASP A 325 -16.28 -0.30 34.04
N ARG A 326 -15.30 0.52 33.62
CA ARG A 326 -15.00 1.82 34.24
C ARG A 326 -14.70 2.89 33.19
N PRO A 327 -15.59 3.90 33.05
CA PRO A 327 -15.29 5.11 32.31
C PRO A 327 -14.16 5.94 32.94
N GLY A 328 -13.51 6.78 32.14
CA GLY A 328 -12.45 7.71 32.54
C GLY A 328 -11.02 7.16 32.42
N VAL A 329 -10.86 5.87 32.11
CA VAL A 329 -9.55 5.23 31.91
C VAL A 329 -9.23 5.17 30.41
N PRO A 330 -8.10 5.72 29.94
CA PRO A 330 -7.69 5.62 28.53
C PRO A 330 -7.66 4.19 27.99
N VAL A 331 -8.23 3.99 26.79
CA VAL A 331 -8.27 2.71 26.08
C VAL A 331 -7.55 2.85 24.74
N LEU A 332 -6.60 1.95 24.49
CA LEU A 332 -5.88 1.82 23.21
C LEU A 332 -6.70 1.01 22.22
N ILE A 333 -6.75 1.51 20.99
CA ILE A 333 -7.36 0.88 19.83
C ILE A 333 -6.25 0.69 18.78
N ARG A 334 -5.86 -0.56 18.54
CA ARG A 334 -4.80 -0.94 17.58
C ARG A 334 -5.28 -0.92 16.13
N MET A 335 -6.03 0.11 15.77
CA MET A 335 -6.52 0.36 14.41
C MET A 335 -5.99 1.70 13.92
N SER A 336 -5.70 1.76 12.62
CA SER A 336 -5.08 2.93 11.99
C SER A 336 -5.92 4.19 12.23
N TYR A 337 -5.29 5.20 12.81
CA TYR A 337 -5.88 6.53 12.92
C TYR A 337 -6.07 7.14 11.54
N PHE A 338 -7.22 7.79 11.39
CA PHE A 338 -7.56 8.71 10.31
C PHE A 338 -8.43 9.83 10.90
N PRO A 339 -8.36 11.06 10.36
CA PRO A 339 -9.18 12.17 10.84
C PRO A 339 -10.70 11.97 10.71
N ASN A 340 -11.14 10.99 9.91
CA ASN A 340 -12.55 10.71 9.66
C ASN A 340 -13.19 9.80 10.73
N TRP A 341 -12.46 9.37 11.76
CA TRP A 341 -13.05 8.62 12.86
C TRP A 341 -13.83 9.55 13.79
N ASP A 342 -15.11 9.28 13.95
CA ASP A 342 -15.96 9.88 14.97
C ASP A 342 -16.15 8.90 16.13
N VAL A 343 -16.23 9.41 17.35
CA VAL A 343 -16.41 8.61 18.57
C VAL A 343 -17.65 9.11 19.33
N THR A 344 -18.45 8.17 19.82
CA THR A 344 -19.55 8.42 20.76
C THR A 344 -19.33 7.62 22.03
N GLY A 345 -19.58 8.23 23.19
CA GLY A 345 -19.36 7.61 24.51
C GLY A 345 -17.93 7.70 25.02
N ALA A 346 -17.06 8.46 24.35
CA ALA A 346 -15.69 8.75 24.78
C ALA A 346 -15.18 10.07 24.20
N ASP A 347 -14.17 10.65 24.84
CA ASP A 347 -13.37 11.74 24.26
C ASP A 347 -12.28 11.18 23.33
N GLY A 348 -11.95 11.92 22.28
CA GLY A 348 -11.01 11.51 21.23
C GLY A 348 -11.69 11.32 19.86
N PRO A 349 -11.14 10.49 18.95
CA PRO A 349 -9.97 9.63 19.14
C PRO A 349 -8.66 10.41 18.98
N TYR A 350 -7.71 10.17 19.88
CA TYR A 350 -6.39 10.78 19.84
C TYR A 350 -5.43 9.87 19.09
N ARG A 351 -4.70 10.41 18.11
CA ARG A 351 -3.65 9.66 17.41
C ARG A 351 -2.48 9.40 18.36
N VAL A 352 -2.05 8.15 18.39
CA VAL A 352 -0.90 7.69 19.19
C VAL A 352 0.05 6.86 18.33
N ALA A 353 1.30 6.74 18.77
CA ALA A 353 2.23 5.84 18.12
C ALA A 353 1.71 4.37 18.12
N PRO A 354 2.02 3.58 17.08
CA PRO A 354 2.76 3.99 15.89
C PRO A 354 1.87 4.69 14.85
N ASN A 355 0.59 4.36 14.79
CA ASN A 355 -0.48 5.12 14.13
C ASN A 355 -1.84 4.63 14.64
N SER A 356 -1.91 4.34 15.94
CA SER A 356 -3.09 3.79 16.62
C SER A 356 -3.95 4.92 17.19
N MET A 357 -5.02 4.56 17.90
CA MET A 357 -5.91 5.54 18.52
C MET A 357 -6.04 5.29 20.01
N VAL A 358 -6.15 6.34 20.82
CA VAL A 358 -6.62 6.26 22.20
C VAL A 358 -7.92 7.02 22.33
N VAL A 359 -8.86 6.46 23.09
CA VAL A 359 -10.09 7.14 23.50
C VAL A 359 -10.18 7.14 25.03
N VAL A 360 -10.84 8.14 25.60
CA VAL A 360 -11.12 8.20 27.05
C VAL A 360 -12.63 8.03 27.25
N PRO A 361 -13.11 6.84 27.64
CA PRO A 361 -14.53 6.57 27.76
C PRO A 361 -15.23 7.52 28.74
N THR A 362 -16.34 8.11 28.33
CA THR A 362 -17.23 8.93 29.16
C THR A 362 -18.52 8.16 29.51
N ALA A 363 -18.74 7.02 28.88
CA ALA A 363 -19.83 6.07 29.11
C ALA A 363 -19.30 4.63 29.07
N GLU A 364 -20.10 3.68 29.57
CA GLU A 364 -19.74 2.24 29.54
C GLU A 364 -19.66 1.67 28.12
N GLN A 365 -20.41 2.22 27.17
CA GLN A 365 -20.41 1.76 25.78
C GLN A 365 -19.76 2.84 24.90
N VAL A 366 -18.75 2.44 24.14
CA VAL A 366 -18.03 3.29 23.21
C VAL A 366 -18.25 2.78 21.80
N THR A 367 -18.57 3.68 20.89
CA THR A 367 -18.73 3.37 19.46
C THR A 367 -17.88 4.33 18.64
N LEU A 368 -17.07 3.76 17.75
CA LEU A 368 -16.30 4.46 16.73
C LEU A 368 -16.95 4.24 15.38
N THR A 369 -17.12 5.30 14.59
CA THR A 369 -17.66 5.23 13.24
C THR A 369 -16.76 5.98 12.26
N TYR A 370 -16.48 5.37 11.12
CA TYR A 370 -15.71 5.99 10.05
C TYR A 370 -16.62 6.83 9.15
N GLY A 371 -16.50 8.15 9.28
CA GLY A 371 -17.32 9.13 8.58
C GLY A 371 -16.87 9.43 7.15
N ARG A 372 -17.74 10.11 6.41
CA ARG A 372 -17.41 10.73 5.12
C ARG A 372 -16.96 12.16 5.35
N SER A 373 -15.88 12.56 4.67
CA SER A 373 -15.43 13.95 4.67
C SER A 373 -16.31 14.83 3.79
N ALA A 374 -16.20 16.16 3.96
CA ALA A 374 -16.85 17.12 3.07
C ALA A 374 -16.40 16.96 1.61
N VAL A 375 -15.15 16.54 1.38
CA VAL A 375 -14.60 16.25 0.05
C VAL A 375 -15.28 15.04 -0.57
N ASP A 376 -15.55 14.00 0.21
CA ASP A 376 -16.27 12.80 -0.28
C ASP A 376 -17.69 13.17 -0.74
N ILE A 377 -18.37 14.04 0.02
CA ILE A 377 -19.70 14.52 -0.34
C ILE A 377 -19.66 15.37 -1.62
N ALA A 378 -18.69 16.29 -1.72
CA ALA A 378 -18.54 17.16 -2.89
C ALA A 378 -18.22 16.38 -4.17
N THR A 379 -17.33 15.38 -4.08
CA THR A 379 -16.97 14.53 -5.23
C THR A 379 -18.11 13.61 -5.65
N LEU A 380 -18.90 13.09 -4.72
CA LEU A 380 -20.12 12.35 -5.03
C LEU A 380 -21.13 13.24 -5.76
N ALA A 381 -21.35 14.47 -5.28
CA ALA A 381 -22.23 15.44 -5.94
C ALA A 381 -21.75 15.81 -7.35
N ALA A 382 -20.44 16.02 -7.53
CA ALA A 382 -19.83 16.27 -8.84
C ALA A 382 -20.01 15.08 -9.79
N THR A 383 -19.84 13.85 -9.29
CA THR A 383 -20.04 12.61 -10.05
C THR A 383 -21.49 12.48 -10.51
N LEU A 384 -22.46 12.68 -9.60
CA LEU A 384 -23.89 12.64 -9.93
C LEU A 384 -24.26 13.75 -10.92
N THR A 385 -23.65 14.92 -10.80
CA THR A 385 -23.81 16.02 -11.77
C THR A 385 -23.28 15.62 -13.15
N GLY A 386 -22.09 15.01 -13.22
CA GLY A 386 -21.51 14.49 -14.47
C GLY A 386 -22.39 13.43 -15.13
N ILE A 387 -22.91 12.47 -14.37
CA ILE A 387 -23.86 11.46 -14.86
C ILE A 387 -25.14 12.16 -15.37
N GLY A 388 -25.67 13.11 -14.62
CA GLY A 388 -26.84 13.91 -15.02
C GLY A 388 -26.61 14.65 -16.33
N LEU A 389 -25.43 15.25 -16.52
CA LEU A 389 -25.04 15.90 -17.76
C LEU A 389 -24.96 14.89 -18.91
N CYS A 390 -24.31 13.73 -18.73
CA CYS A 390 -24.26 12.69 -19.75
C CYS A 390 -25.67 12.28 -20.23
N VAL A 391 -26.60 12.08 -19.30
CA VAL A 391 -28.01 11.76 -19.63
C VAL A 391 -28.69 12.94 -20.34
N PHE A 392 -28.48 14.16 -19.87
CA PHE A 392 -29.05 15.37 -20.46
C PHE A 392 -28.59 15.56 -21.91
N TRP A 393 -27.29 15.47 -22.18
CA TRP A 393 -26.72 15.60 -23.52
C TRP A 393 -27.16 14.46 -24.42
N ARG A 394 -27.19 13.22 -23.93
CA ARG A 394 -27.71 12.08 -24.71
C ARG A 394 -29.16 12.28 -25.12
N ARG A 395 -30.00 12.88 -24.26
CA ARG A 395 -31.41 13.20 -24.56
C ARG A 395 -31.55 14.36 -25.55
N ARG A 396 -30.61 15.31 -25.56
CA ARG A 396 -30.64 16.45 -26.51
C ARG A 396 -30.30 16.06 -27.95
N GLY A 397 -29.83 14.84 -28.19
CA GLY A 397 -29.43 14.35 -29.50
C GLY A 397 -27.99 14.70 -29.84
N ASP A 398 -27.51 14.15 -30.95
CA ASP A 398 -26.16 14.45 -31.44
C ASP A 398 -26.09 15.92 -31.83
N VAL A 399 -24.94 16.56 -31.60
CA VAL A 399 -24.71 17.92 -32.08
C VAL A 399 -24.68 17.84 -33.61
N GLU A 400 -25.72 18.39 -34.25
CA GLU A 400 -25.76 18.53 -35.71
C GLU A 400 -24.65 19.51 -36.13
N VAL A 401 -23.52 18.96 -36.56
CA VAL A 401 -22.47 19.72 -37.24
C VAL A 401 -22.96 19.93 -38.67
N GLY A 402 -23.51 21.12 -38.95
CA GLY A 402 -24.08 21.45 -40.26
C GLY A 402 -23.15 21.11 -41.42
N GLU A 403 -23.73 20.63 -42.54
CA GLU A 403 -23.00 20.27 -43.76
C GLU A 403 -22.08 21.40 -44.20
N VAL A 404 -20.80 21.07 -44.30
CA VAL A 404 -19.80 21.96 -44.88
C VAL A 404 -19.96 21.90 -46.40
N GLU A 405 -20.54 22.93 -47.01
CA GLU A 405 -20.52 23.12 -48.47
C GLU A 405 -19.06 23.06 -48.97
N GLY A 406 -18.80 22.12 -49.88
CA GLY A 406 -17.47 21.88 -50.43
C GLY A 406 -17.03 23.02 -51.34
N GLY A 407 -16.09 23.85 -50.86
CA GLY A 407 -15.31 24.77 -51.70
C GLY A 407 -14.04 24.09 -52.21
N GLU A 408 -13.84 24.10 -53.53
CA GLU A 408 -12.65 23.64 -54.24
C GLU A 408 -11.35 24.28 -53.70
N ILE A 409 -10.30 23.45 -53.55
CA ILE A 409 -8.95 23.90 -53.21
C ILE A 409 -8.21 24.22 -54.53
N PRO A 410 -7.73 25.46 -54.76
CA PRO A 410 -6.94 25.76 -55.95
C PRO A 410 -5.56 25.08 -55.85
N GLY A 411 -5.12 24.44 -56.94
CA GLY A 411 -3.80 23.81 -57.04
C GLY A 411 -2.64 24.82 -57.02
N PRO A 412 -1.42 24.41 -56.65
CA PRO A 412 -0.31 25.32 -56.40
C PRO A 412 0.25 25.91 -57.70
N GLU A 413 0.35 27.24 -57.75
CA GLU A 413 1.11 27.98 -58.77
C GLU A 413 2.61 27.70 -58.61
N ALA A 414 3.28 27.44 -59.74
CA ALA A 414 4.71 27.24 -59.81
C ALA A 414 5.45 28.59 -59.83
N GLU A 415 6.33 28.82 -58.85
CA GLU A 415 7.28 29.94 -58.90
C GLU A 415 8.59 29.57 -59.66
N PRO A 416 9.26 30.55 -60.28
CA PRO A 416 10.33 30.32 -61.24
C PRO A 416 11.72 30.22 -60.59
N ARG A 417 12.58 29.39 -61.20
CA ARG A 417 13.98 29.20 -60.83
C ARG A 417 14.82 30.47 -61.06
N SER A 418 15.57 30.91 -60.04
CA SER A 418 16.78 31.72 -60.23
C SER A 418 17.98 31.02 -59.59
N GLY A 419 18.99 30.72 -60.40
CA GLY A 419 20.22 30.07 -59.96
C GLY A 419 21.24 31.05 -59.36
N ALA A 420 21.94 30.59 -58.33
CA ALA A 420 23.31 30.96 -58.04
C ALA A 420 23.99 29.76 -57.34
N PRO A 421 25.26 29.44 -57.63
CA PRO A 421 25.92 28.24 -57.14
C PRO A 421 26.51 28.49 -55.74
N VAL A 422 26.35 27.53 -54.83
CA VAL A 422 27.03 27.52 -53.52
C VAL A 422 28.16 26.52 -53.59
N GLU A 423 29.39 27.02 -53.44
CA GLU A 423 30.63 26.26 -53.25
C GLU A 423 30.60 25.49 -51.92
N HIS A 424 31.10 24.26 -51.93
CA HIS A 424 31.54 23.53 -50.73
C HIS A 424 33.04 23.75 -50.56
N PRO A 425 33.53 24.06 -49.35
CA PRO A 425 34.04 23.02 -48.45
C PRO A 425 33.78 23.41 -46.96
N GLU A 426 34.10 22.71 -45.88
CA GLU A 426 34.97 21.57 -45.55
C GLU A 426 34.51 21.05 -44.17
N VAL A 427 34.88 19.80 -43.85
CA VAL A 427 34.63 19.11 -42.56
C VAL A 427 35.65 19.56 -41.51
N VAL A 428 35.23 19.84 -40.26
CA VAL A 428 36.08 19.73 -39.06
C VAL A 428 35.25 19.28 -37.84
N ASP A 429 35.83 18.32 -37.10
CA ASP A 429 35.35 17.53 -35.94
C ASP A 429 35.14 18.28 -34.60
N SER A 430 34.47 17.55 -33.69
CA SER A 430 34.41 17.66 -32.20
C SER A 430 33.55 18.79 -31.61
N VAL A 431 32.69 18.56 -30.61
CA VAL A 431 32.86 17.83 -29.33
C VAL A 431 31.61 17.02 -28.97
#